data_AF-A0A5N6IUE5-F1
#
_entry.id   AF-A0A5N6IUE5-F1
#
_cell.length_a   1.000
_cell.length_b   1.000
_cell.length_c   1.000
_cell.angle_alpha   90.00
_cell.angle_beta   90.00
_cell.angle_gamma   90.00
#
_symmetry.space_group_name_H-M   'P 1'
#
loop_
_entity.id
_entity.type
_entity.pdbx_description
1 polymer ?
#
loop_
_entity_poly.entity_id
_entity_poly.type
_entity_poly.pdbx_seq_one_letter_code
_entity_poly.pdbx_strand_id
1 'polypeptide(L)'
;MSAPSLSSYIVKRPWLKRWMMPIANWYTDAAGYRRLGLKADDLIPEESEVVQTAIKRLPPKEAYDRVFRIRRAFQCSVSHTLLPANEQTKPADDVEYLSPIIREIEKEQKERADLDSLVVKRR
;
A
#
# COMPACT_ATOMS: atom_id res chain seq x y z
N MET A 1 6.92 5.81 -7.72
CA MET A 1 8.12 6.13 -6.90
C MET A 1 7.98 5.41 -5.57
N SER A 2 8.70 4.30 -5.36
CA SER A 2 8.84 3.70 -4.03
C SER A 2 9.60 4.71 -3.21
N ALA A 3 8.87 5.42 -2.35
CA ALA A 3 9.49 6.37 -1.44
C ALA A 3 10.59 5.62 -0.66
N PRO A 4 11.81 6.19 -0.53
CA PRO A 4 12.86 5.58 0.26
C PRO A 4 12.32 5.34 1.68
N SER A 5 12.16 4.07 2.04
CA SER A 5 11.49 3.70 3.27
C SER A 5 12.51 3.40 4.36
N LEU A 6 12.46 4.20 5.42
CA LEU A 6 13.20 3.95 6.65
C LEU A 6 12.65 2.72 7.42
N SER A 7 11.49 2.17 7.02
CA SER A 7 10.86 1.05 7.71
C SER A 7 11.80 -0.15 7.83
N SER A 8 12.53 -0.47 6.76
CA SER A 8 13.49 -1.58 6.74
C SER A 8 14.64 -1.37 7.74
N TYR A 9 15.10 -0.14 7.91
CA TYR A 9 16.15 0.22 8.87
C TYR A 9 15.64 0.14 10.32
N ILE A 10 14.40 0.60 10.54
CA ILE A 10 13.73 0.59 11.84
C ILE A 10 13.44 -0.84 12.30
N VAL A 11 12.83 -1.65 11.44
CA VAL A 11 12.40 -3.03 11.77
C VAL A 11 13.59 -3.94 12.07
N LYS A 12 14.74 -3.71 11.42
CA LYS A 12 15.99 -4.45 11.69
C LYS A 12 16.58 -4.20 13.08
N ARG A 13 16.21 -3.12 13.77
CA ARG A 13 16.73 -2.75 15.09
C ARG A 13 15.65 -2.99 16.17
N PRO A 14 15.76 -4.03 17.01
CA PRO A 14 14.68 -4.42 17.92
C PRO A 14 14.24 -3.33 18.90
N TRP A 15 15.17 -2.54 19.42
CA TRP A 15 14.87 -1.44 20.35
C TRP A 15 14.07 -0.32 19.67
N LEU A 16 14.45 0.04 18.43
CA LEU A 16 13.81 1.09 17.65
C LEU A 16 12.42 0.64 17.20
N LYS A 17 12.29 -0.61 16.75
CA LYS A 17 11.00 -1.24 16.47
C LYS A 17 10.09 -1.20 17.70
N ARG A 18 10.56 -1.65 18.87
CA ARG A 18 9.76 -1.67 20.10
C ARG A 18 9.25 -0.27 20.48
N TRP A 19 10.05 0.76 20.26
CA TRP A 19 9.68 2.14 20.56
C TRP A 19 8.73 2.75 19.52
N MET A 20 8.91 2.42 18.23
CA MET A 20 8.10 3.00 17.15
C MET A 20 6.76 2.28 16.91
N MET A 21 6.65 0.99 17.21
CA MET A 21 5.43 0.21 16.96
C MET A 21 4.16 0.79 17.63
N PRO A 22 4.17 1.22 18.91
CA PRO A 22 3.00 1.83 19.53
C PRO A 22 2.56 3.12 18.83
N ILE A 23 3.52 3.94 18.41
CA ILE A 23 3.27 5.19 17.70
C ILE A 23 2.66 4.91 16.32
N ALA A 24 3.22 3.92 15.61
CA ALA A 24 2.70 3.49 14.31
C ALA A 24 1.28 2.95 14.43
N ASN A 25 1.01 2.09 15.42
CA ASN A 25 -0.32 1.54 15.65
C ASN A 25 -1.34 2.65 15.96
N TRP A 26 -1.01 3.55 16.89
CA TRP A 26 -1.85 4.70 17.22
C TRP A 26 -2.14 5.57 15.98
N TYR A 27 -1.13 5.85 15.16
CA TYR A 27 -1.29 6.60 13.93
C TYR A 27 -2.23 5.89 12.94
N THR A 28 -2.06 4.57 12.73
CA THR A 28 -2.92 3.81 11.81
C THR A 28 -4.38 3.78 12.27
N ASP A 29 -4.62 3.71 13.58
CA ASP A 29 -5.98 3.71 14.13
C ASP A 29 -6.60 5.12 14.08
N ALA A 30 -5.81 6.17 14.30
CA ALA A 30 -6.24 7.56 14.20
C ALA A 30 -6.54 7.99 12.75
N ALA A 31 -5.85 7.42 11.76
CA ALA A 31 -6.09 7.67 10.34
C ALA A 31 -7.50 7.24 9.88
N GLY A 32 -8.16 6.34 10.62
CA GLY A 32 -9.60 6.08 10.49
C GLY A 32 -10.04 5.28 9.25
N TYR A 33 -9.17 5.02 8.28
CA TYR A 33 -9.51 4.27 7.06
C TYR A 33 -10.05 2.85 7.36
N ARG A 34 -9.56 2.21 8.43
CA ARG A 34 -10.06 0.90 8.89
C ARG A 34 -11.53 0.96 9.32
N ARG A 35 -11.99 2.10 9.85
CA ARG A 35 -13.40 2.33 10.25
C ARG A 35 -14.33 2.45 9.05
N LEU A 36 -13.79 2.77 7.88
CA LEU A 36 -14.48 2.75 6.58
C LEU A 36 -14.34 1.41 5.86
N GLY A 37 -13.63 0.45 6.47
CA GLY A 37 -13.44 -0.88 5.91
C GLY A 37 -12.46 -0.92 4.74
N LEU A 38 -11.56 0.06 4.66
CA LEU A 38 -10.45 0.11 3.71
C LEU A 38 -9.20 -0.58 4.29
N LYS A 39 -8.27 -0.93 3.40
CA LYS A 39 -6.88 -1.28 3.72
C LYS A 39 -5.94 -0.13 3.38
N ALA A 40 -4.75 -0.09 3.96
CA ALA A 40 -3.78 0.98 3.71
C ALA A 40 -3.45 1.13 2.21
N ASP A 41 -3.29 0.00 1.50
CA ASP A 41 -3.02 -0.03 0.06
C ASP A 41 -4.17 0.52 -0.80
N ASP A 42 -5.40 0.58 -0.29
CA ASP A 42 -6.53 1.19 -1.01
C ASP A 42 -6.41 2.74 -1.09
N LEU A 43 -5.54 3.33 -0.26
CA LEU A 43 -5.32 4.79 -0.20
C LEU A 43 -4.21 5.26 -1.16
N ILE A 44 -3.55 4.34 -1.86
CA ILE A 44 -2.46 4.68 -2.80
C ILE A 44 -3.07 5.35 -4.04
N PRO A 45 -2.58 6.54 -4.46
CA PRO A 45 -3.06 7.23 -5.66
C PRO A 45 -2.91 6.36 -6.92
N GLU A 46 -3.99 6.16 -7.66
CA GLU A 46 -4.06 5.26 -8.80
C GLU A 46 -3.77 5.94 -10.16
N GLU A 47 -3.52 7.25 -10.16
CA GLU A 47 -3.24 8.04 -11.36
C GLU A 47 -1.84 7.77 -11.95
N SER A 48 -0.95 7.12 -11.21
CA SER A 48 0.37 6.73 -11.69
C SER A 48 0.30 5.48 -12.58
N GLU A 49 1.01 5.49 -13.72
CA GLU A 49 1.12 4.34 -14.62
C GLU A 49 1.63 3.06 -13.92
N VAL A 50 2.51 3.22 -12.93
CA VAL A 50 3.02 2.12 -12.10
C VAL A 50 1.87 1.46 -11.35
N VAL A 51 1.02 2.26 -10.69
CA VAL A 51 -0.09 1.76 -9.87
C VAL A 51 -1.18 1.18 -10.75
N GLN A 52 -1.48 1.79 -11.90
CA GLN A 52 -2.41 1.22 -12.88
C GLN A 52 -1.92 -0.15 -13.39
N THR A 53 -0.63 -0.27 -13.66
CA THR A 53 -0.03 -1.56 -14.06
C THR A 53 -0.09 -2.57 -12.92
N ALA A 54 0.13 -2.14 -11.67
CA ALA A 54 0.01 -3.01 -10.51
C ALA A 54 -1.43 -3.51 -10.32
N ILE A 55 -2.44 -2.64 -10.47
CA ILE A 55 -3.85 -3.02 -10.41
C ILE A 55 -4.21 -4.02 -11.52
N LYS A 56 -3.67 -3.87 -12.73
CA LYS A 56 -3.87 -4.83 -13.83
C LYS A 56 -3.24 -6.20 -13.57
N ARG A 57 -2.18 -6.28 -12.76
CA ARG A 57 -1.50 -7.53 -12.38
C ARG A 57 -2.17 -8.24 -11.19
N LEU A 58 -3.10 -7.58 -10.49
CA LEU A 58 -3.78 -8.19 -9.35
C LEU A 58 -4.59 -9.43 -9.77
N PRO A 59 -4.67 -10.46 -8.89
CA PRO A 59 -5.63 -11.54 -9.07
C PRO A 59 -7.06 -11.00 -9.19
N PRO A 60 -7.92 -11.58 -10.05
CA PRO A 60 -9.28 -11.08 -10.28
C PRO A 60 -10.11 -10.93 -9.00
N LYS A 61 -9.93 -11.85 -8.04
CA LYS A 61 -10.61 -11.80 -6.73
C LYS A 61 -10.20 -10.57 -5.92
N GLU A 62 -8.90 -10.30 -5.79
CA GLU A 62 -8.42 -9.15 -5.02
C GLU A 62 -8.81 -7.81 -5.66
N ALA A 63 -8.81 -7.75 -7.01
CA ALA A 63 -9.30 -6.60 -7.74
C ALA A 63 -10.78 -6.33 -7.45
N TYR A 64 -11.62 -7.37 -7.43
CA TYR A 64 -13.04 -7.26 -7.05
C TYR A 64 -13.21 -6.81 -5.60
N ASP A 65 -12.49 -7.44 -4.67
CA ASP A 65 -12.56 -7.12 -3.23
C ASP A 65 -12.10 -5.67 -2.96
N ARG A 66 -11.09 -5.18 -3.68
CA ARG A 66 -10.66 -3.77 -3.64
C ARG A 66 -11.78 -2.83 -4.06
N VAL A 67 -12.38 -3.07 -5.23
CA VAL A 67 -13.46 -2.22 -5.75
C VAL A 67 -14.66 -2.21 -4.80
N PHE A 68 -14.99 -3.35 -4.20
CA PHE A 68 -16.04 -3.44 -3.19
C PHE A 68 -15.73 -2.56 -1.95
N ARG A 69 -14.51 -2.65 -1.39
CA ARG A 69 -14.11 -1.83 -0.24
C ARG A 69 -14.19 -0.33 -0.56
N ILE A 70 -13.69 0.09 -1.72
CA ILE A 70 -13.70 1.50 -2.15
C ILE A 70 -15.15 2.01 -2.31
N ARG A 71 -16.02 1.26 -2.98
CA ARG A 71 -17.43 1.64 -3.15
C ARG A 71 -18.16 1.76 -1.81
N ARG A 72 -17.92 0.81 -0.90
CA ARG A 72 -18.47 0.83 0.46
C ARG A 72 -17.99 2.05 1.26
N ALA A 73 -16.69 2.34 1.22
CA ALA A 73 -16.12 3.51 1.88
C ALA A 73 -16.67 4.82 1.32
N PHE A 74 -16.85 4.91 0.00
CA PHE A 74 -17.48 6.06 -0.65
C PHE A 74 -18.92 6.26 -0.17
N GLN A 75 -19.71 5.18 -0.08
CA GLN A 75 -21.07 5.24 0.45
C GLN A 75 -21.08 5.78 1.89
N CYS A 76 -20.22 5.26 2.76
CA CYS A 76 -20.05 5.74 4.14
C CYS A 76 -19.67 7.23 4.20
N SER A 77 -18.78 7.66 3.31
CA SER A 77 -18.35 9.06 3.21
C SER A 77 -19.52 9.98 2.83
N VAL A 78 -20.33 9.59 1.85
CA VAL A 78 -21.50 10.37 1.40
C VAL A 78 -22.56 10.44 2.48
N SER A 79 -22.80 9.36 3.22
CA SER A 79 -23.78 9.34 4.32
C SER A 79 -23.25 9.93 5.62
N HIS A 80 -21.98 10.35 5.69
CA HIS A 80 -21.31 10.75 6.92
C HIS A 80 -21.45 9.72 8.06
N THR A 81 -21.42 8.43 7.73
CA THR A 81 -21.51 7.33 8.69
C THR A 81 -20.25 6.46 8.66
N LEU A 82 -19.99 5.76 9.76
CA LEU A 82 -18.94 4.74 9.83
C LEU A 82 -19.54 3.34 9.74
N LEU A 83 -18.72 2.36 9.39
CA LEU A 83 -19.16 0.97 9.41
C LEU A 83 -19.36 0.47 10.86
N PRO A 84 -20.32 -0.45 11.07
CA PRO A 84 -20.42 -1.21 12.32
C PRO A 84 -19.09 -1.86 12.70
N ALA A 85 -18.79 -1.95 14.00
CA ALA A 85 -17.47 -2.40 14.49
C ALA A 85 -17.05 -3.80 13.99
N ASN A 86 -18.01 -4.68 13.71
CA ASN A 86 -17.78 -6.03 13.17
C ASN A 86 -17.35 -6.03 11.68
N GLU A 87 -17.64 -4.96 10.94
CA GLU A 87 -17.33 -4.82 9.51
C GLU A 87 -16.06 -3.98 9.24
N GLN A 88 -15.51 -3.37 10.28
CA GLN A 88 -14.28 -2.58 10.20
C GLN A 88 -13.07 -3.50 9.95
N THR A 89 -12.11 -3.00 9.17
CA THR A 89 -10.89 -3.75 8.85
C THR A 89 -10.10 -4.00 10.15
N LYS A 90 -9.82 -5.27 10.45
CA LYS A 90 -8.98 -5.61 11.61
C LYS A 90 -7.51 -5.33 11.28
N PRO A 91 -6.67 -5.01 12.28
CA PRO A 91 -5.24 -4.82 12.06
C PRO A 91 -4.55 -6.02 11.39
N ALA A 92 -5.04 -7.25 11.63
CA ALA A 92 -4.50 -8.47 11.01
C ALA A 92 -4.87 -8.61 9.52
N ASP A 93 -5.99 -8.02 9.08
CA ASP A 93 -6.47 -8.10 7.69
C ASP A 93 -5.90 -6.97 6.82
N ASP A 94 -5.35 -5.94 7.45
CA ASP A 94 -4.72 -4.77 6.84
C ASP A 94 -3.29 -5.10 6.36
N VAL A 95 -3.23 -5.93 5.32
CA VAL A 95 -2.01 -6.42 4.70
C VAL A 95 -1.71 -5.71 3.38
N GLU A 96 -0.42 -5.59 3.07
CA GLU A 96 0.11 -5.07 1.81
C GLU A 96 -0.17 -6.06 0.65
N TYR A 97 -1.20 -5.80 -0.14
CA TYR A 97 -1.59 -6.65 -1.28
C TYR A 97 -1.15 -6.06 -2.63
N LEU A 98 -1.06 -4.73 -2.73
CA LEU A 98 -0.69 -3.98 -3.93
C LEU A 98 0.76 -3.48 -3.87
N SER A 99 1.21 -3.05 -2.69
CA SER A 99 2.56 -2.54 -2.45
C SER A 99 3.71 -3.47 -2.89
N PRO A 100 3.61 -4.82 -2.79
CA PRO A 100 4.64 -5.73 -3.31
C PRO A 100 4.75 -5.68 -4.84
N ILE A 101 3.61 -5.62 -5.53
CA ILE A 101 3.53 -5.57 -7.01
C ILE A 101 4.07 -4.23 -7.52
N ILE A 102 3.75 -3.13 -6.83
CA ILE A 102 4.30 -1.81 -7.16
C ILE A 102 5.84 -1.84 -7.10
N ARG A 103 6.41 -2.42 -6.03
CA ARG A 103 7.88 -2.52 -5.86
C ARG A 103 8.54 -3.36 -6.97
N GLU A 104 7.86 -4.41 -7.43
CA GLU A 104 8.33 -5.24 -8.54
C GLU A 104 8.37 -4.45 -9.85
N ILE A 105 7.28 -3.76 -10.20
CA ILE A 105 7.20 -2.94 -11.42
C ILE A 105 8.23 -1.81 -11.42
N GLU A 106 8.44 -1.16 -10.28
CA GLU A 106 9.45 -0.11 -10.18
C GLU A 106 10.88 -0.65 -10.31
N LYS A 107 11.12 -1.87 -9.83
CA LYS A 107 12.40 -2.56 -10.04
C LYS A 107 12.60 -2.88 -11.53
N GLU A 108 11.57 -3.37 -12.22
CA GLU A 108 11.61 -3.62 -13.68
C GLU A 108 11.88 -2.33 -14.46
N GLN A 109 11.20 -1.23 -14.12
CA GLN A 109 11.39 0.07 -14.77
C GLN A 109 12.80 0.62 -14.52
N LYS A 110 13.32 0.47 -13.30
CA LYS A 110 14.68 0.87 -12.97
C LYS A 110 15.71 0.05 -13.74
N GLU A 111 15.55 -1.27 -13.78
CA GLU A 111 16.43 -2.16 -14.53
C GLU A 111 16.45 -1.79 -16.02
N ARG A 112 15.28 -1.51 -16.61
CA ARG A 112 15.19 -1.03 -18.00
C ARG A 112 15.96 0.27 -18.21
N ALA A 113 15.81 1.25 -17.32
CA ALA A 113 16.53 2.52 -17.40
C ALA A 113 18.05 2.35 -17.24
N ASP A 114 18.49 1.47 -16.33
CA ASP A 114 19.90 1.16 -16.11
C ASP A 114 20.52 0.47 -17.35
N LEU A 115 19.77 -0.40 -18.03
CA LEU A 115 20.19 -1.05 -19.28
C LEU A 115 20.20 -0.07 -20.46
N ASP A 116 19.20 0.79 -20.58
CA ASP A 116 19.10 1.79 -21.65
C ASP A 116 20.24 2.84 -21.56
N SER A 117 20.75 3.08 -20.34
CA SER A 117 21.85 4.02 -20.07
C SER A 117 23.23 3.36 -19.96
N LEU A 118 23.36 2.07 -20.29
CA LEU A 118 24.59 1.31 -20.13
C LEU A 118 25.70 1.76 -21.09
N VAL A 119 26.76 2.37 -20.56
CA VAL A 119 27.95 2.76 -21.35
C VAL A 119 28.99 1.65 -21.35
N VAL A 120 29.25 1.06 -22.53
CA VAL A 120 30.27 0.01 -22.69
C VAL A 120 31.66 0.64 -22.79
N LYS A 121 32.49 0.50 -21.75
CA LYS A 121 33.93 0.82 -21.82
C LYS A 121 34.66 -0.30 -22.55
N ARG A 122 35.11 -0.05 -23.78
CA ARG A 122 36.07 -0.92 -24.48
C ARG A 122 37.46 -0.72 -23.88
N ARG A 123 38.17 -1.83 -23.63
CA ARG A 123 39.60 -1.81 -23.27
C ARG A 123 40.46 -1.57 -24.49
#